data_AF-A0A4Q5RUC6-F1
#
_entry.id   AF-A0A4Q5RUC6-F1
#
_cell.length_a   1.000
_cell.length_b   1.000
_cell.length_c   1.000
_cell.angle_alpha   90.00
_cell.angle_beta   90.00
_cell.angle_gamma   90.00
#
_symmetry.space_group_name_H-M   'P 1'
#
loop_
_entity.id
_entity.type
_entity.pdbx_description
1 polymer ?
#
loop_
_entity_poly.entity_id
_entity_poly.type
_entity_poly.pdbx_seq_one_letter_code
_entity_poly.pdbx_strand_id
1 'polypeptide(L)'
;MCLSLRKIVFCLPVLSAFLFIGIRVSYAQADKLVAGRAVQINGFVGEKLTNASVNRVFAQDVNRLVEPFRHRDEARCWQTEFWGKWFTSAVLAYKYQPTPASKAMLDHAVADLLATQSADGYIGNYKAANLLDQWDIWGRKYCMLGLLDYYDITKDKKTLAAASKLADNLLNDLAARGDTIVTKGNHRGMAASWHAAARR
;
A
#
# COMPACT_ATOMS: atom_id res chain seq x y z
N MET A 1 -59.86 27.90 75.87
CA MET A 1 -59.56 28.78 74.71
C MET A 1 -58.38 28.15 73.97
N CYS A 2 -58.30 27.97 72.66
CA CYS A 2 -59.25 27.95 71.55
C CYS A 2 -58.34 27.61 70.33
N LEU A 3 -58.63 26.51 69.61
CA LEU A 3 -58.12 26.16 68.26
C LEU A 3 -56.60 25.96 68.09
N SER A 4 -56.08 25.11 67.18
CA SER A 4 -56.54 24.89 65.81
C SER A 4 -55.96 23.59 65.20
N LEU A 5 -56.83 22.81 64.57
CA LEU A 5 -56.50 21.69 63.69
C LEU A 5 -55.73 22.18 62.45
N ARG A 6 -54.59 21.55 62.12
CA ARG A 6 -53.99 21.65 60.78
C ARG A 6 -54.41 20.45 59.95
N LYS A 7 -55.09 20.77 58.83
CA LYS A 7 -55.60 19.87 57.81
C LYS A 7 -54.44 19.24 57.01
N ILE A 8 -54.56 17.94 56.78
CA ILE A 8 -53.77 17.16 55.81
C ILE A 8 -54.22 17.56 54.41
N VAL A 9 -53.31 18.00 53.56
CA VAL A 9 -53.54 18.16 52.11
C VAL A 9 -52.65 17.16 51.39
N PHE A 10 -53.28 16.16 50.78
CA PHE A 10 -52.67 15.23 49.84
C PHE A 10 -52.22 15.99 48.60
N CYS A 11 -50.94 15.89 48.24
CA CYS A 11 -50.43 16.35 46.96
C CYS A 11 -50.14 15.11 46.09
N LEU A 12 -50.95 14.90 45.06
CA LEU A 12 -50.74 13.87 44.03
C LEU A 12 -49.46 14.19 43.22
N PRO A 13 -48.59 13.22 42.90
CA PRO A 13 -47.46 13.47 42.01
C PRO A 13 -47.96 13.48 40.55
N VAL A 14 -47.74 14.60 39.87
CA VAL A 14 -47.92 14.71 38.41
C VAL A 14 -46.75 13.97 37.74
N LEU A 15 -47.04 12.84 37.09
CA LEU A 15 -46.07 12.10 36.31
C LEU A 15 -45.89 12.80 34.94
N SER A 16 -44.87 13.66 34.80
CA SER A 16 -44.51 14.23 33.50
C SER A 16 -43.82 13.20 32.63
N ALA A 17 -44.53 12.69 31.63
CA ALA A 17 -43.94 11.90 30.55
C ALA A 17 -43.09 12.80 29.64
N PHE A 18 -41.76 12.71 29.77
CA PHE A 18 -40.84 13.31 28.81
C PHE A 18 -40.80 12.46 27.54
N LEU A 19 -41.45 12.93 26.48
CA LEU A 19 -41.21 12.43 25.12
C LEU A 19 -39.82 12.87 24.66
N PHE A 20 -38.86 11.94 24.70
CA PHE A 20 -37.58 12.13 24.03
C PHE A 20 -37.79 12.05 22.51
N ILE A 21 -37.91 13.21 21.86
CA ILE A 21 -37.76 13.31 20.41
C ILE A 21 -36.26 13.12 20.12
N GLY A 22 -35.87 11.91 19.76
CA GLY A 22 -34.52 11.61 19.29
C GLY A 22 -34.26 12.34 17.97
N ILE A 23 -33.45 13.41 18.01
CA ILE A 23 -32.93 14.04 16.80
C ILE A 23 -32.01 13.02 16.12
N ARG A 24 -32.43 12.47 14.98
CA ARG A 24 -31.54 11.68 14.12
C ARG A 24 -30.61 12.65 13.39
N VAL A 25 -29.39 12.79 13.88
CA VAL A 25 -28.33 13.48 13.14
C VAL A 25 -27.86 12.54 12.02
N SER A 26 -28.22 12.87 10.78
CA SER A 26 -27.73 12.15 9.61
C SER A 26 -26.32 12.63 9.27
N TYR A 27 -25.28 11.94 9.74
CA TYR A 27 -23.89 12.17 9.32
C TYR A 27 -23.62 11.48 7.98
N ALA A 28 -24.35 11.87 6.94
CA ALA A 28 -24.01 11.48 5.57
C ALA A 28 -23.13 12.57 4.95
N GLN A 29 -21.88 12.70 5.41
CA GLN A 29 -20.88 13.40 4.62
C GLN A 29 -20.58 12.49 3.42
N ALA A 30 -21.02 12.90 2.24
CA ALA A 30 -20.59 12.26 1.02
C ALA A 30 -19.12 12.60 0.82
N ASP A 31 -18.23 11.65 1.06
CA ASP A 31 -16.81 11.79 0.76
C ASP A 31 -16.66 12.20 -0.71
N LYS A 32 -16.16 13.41 -0.93
CA LYS A 32 -15.84 13.91 -2.28
C LYS A 32 -14.34 13.79 -2.49
N LEU A 33 -13.93 12.84 -3.32
CA LEU A 33 -12.61 12.87 -3.94
C LEU A 33 -12.57 14.04 -4.91
N VAL A 34 -11.90 15.12 -4.50
CA VAL A 34 -11.61 16.26 -5.38
C VAL A 34 -10.22 16.05 -5.96
N ALA A 35 -10.02 16.39 -7.24
CA ALA A 35 -8.69 16.36 -7.84
C ALA A 35 -7.73 17.21 -7.00
N GLY A 36 -6.66 16.56 -6.50
CA GLY A 36 -5.66 17.24 -5.68
C GLY A 36 -4.96 18.34 -6.48
N ARG A 37 -4.80 19.51 -5.88
CA ARG A 37 -3.90 20.56 -6.40
C ARG A 37 -2.48 20.30 -5.92
N ALA A 38 -1.49 20.67 -6.73
CA ALA A 38 -0.10 20.67 -6.28
C ALA A 38 0.06 21.66 -5.12
N VAL A 39 0.63 21.21 -4.00
CA VAL A 39 0.89 22.01 -2.80
C VAL A 39 2.34 21.84 -2.41
N GLN A 40 2.99 22.93 -2.02
CA GLN A 40 4.28 22.90 -1.34
C GLN A 40 4.06 22.95 0.16
N ILE A 41 4.55 21.94 0.87
CA ILE A 41 4.52 21.86 2.32
C ILE A 41 5.82 22.49 2.83
N ASN A 42 5.69 23.57 3.61
CA ASN A 42 6.81 24.34 4.15
C ASN A 42 6.92 24.17 5.68
N GLY A 43 7.91 24.84 6.28
CA GLY A 43 8.17 24.79 7.72
C GLY A 43 8.66 23.43 8.19
N PHE A 44 8.43 23.10 9.46
CA PHE A 44 8.95 21.87 10.08
C PHE A 44 8.58 20.60 9.29
N VAL A 45 7.32 20.45 8.87
CA VAL A 45 6.87 19.26 8.12
C VAL A 45 7.55 19.20 6.74
N GLY A 46 7.62 20.33 6.03
CA GLY A 46 8.31 20.43 4.75
C GLY A 46 9.76 19.99 4.85
N GLU A 47 10.47 20.50 5.86
CA GLU A 47 11.86 20.15 6.14
C GLU A 47 12.03 18.65 6.45
N LYS A 48 11.11 18.03 7.20
CA LYS A 48 11.15 16.58 7.45
C LYS A 48 10.91 15.77 6.18
N LEU A 49 10.00 16.20 5.29
CA LEU A 49 9.77 15.54 4.01
C LEU A 49 10.98 15.64 3.10
N THR A 50 11.59 16.83 2.99
CA THR A 50 12.83 17.03 2.24
C THR A 50 13.96 16.16 2.80
N ASN A 51 14.15 16.13 4.12
CA ASN A 51 15.17 15.30 4.76
C ASN A 51 14.92 13.80 4.55
N ALA A 52 13.67 13.34 4.62
CA ALA A 52 13.34 11.95 4.33
C ALA A 52 13.62 11.59 2.86
N SER A 53 13.27 12.48 1.94
CA SER A 53 13.53 12.32 0.50
C SER A 53 15.04 12.23 0.23
N VAL A 54 15.82 13.22 0.65
CA VAL A 54 17.25 13.34 0.33
C VAL A 54 18.09 12.31 1.09
N ASN A 55 17.92 12.22 2.41
CA ASN A 55 18.84 11.46 3.26
C ASN A 55 18.41 10.01 3.51
N ARG A 56 17.20 9.61 3.07
CA ARG A 56 16.73 8.22 3.21
C ARG A 56 16.35 7.62 1.87
N VAL A 57 15.39 8.22 1.15
CA VAL A 57 14.87 7.64 -0.10
C VAL A 57 15.93 7.66 -1.19
N PHE A 58 16.47 8.82 -1.54
CA PHE A 58 17.47 8.94 -2.61
C PHE A 58 18.92 8.70 -2.15
N ALA A 59 19.11 8.35 -0.86
CA ALA A 59 20.40 7.88 -0.34
C ALA A 59 20.54 6.33 -0.36
N GLN A 60 19.51 5.60 -0.81
CA GLN A 60 19.60 4.14 -0.93
C GLN A 60 20.53 3.71 -2.06
N ASP A 61 21.22 2.60 -1.85
CA ASP A 61 21.99 1.92 -2.89
C ASP A 61 21.07 1.00 -3.71
N VAL A 62 20.81 1.42 -4.96
CA VAL A 62 19.98 0.67 -5.91
C VAL A 62 20.56 -0.71 -6.20
N ASN A 63 21.89 -0.83 -6.34
CA ASN A 63 22.51 -2.11 -6.67
C ASN A 63 22.23 -3.12 -5.56
N ARG A 64 22.35 -2.71 -4.31
CA ARG A 64 22.02 -3.54 -3.15
C ARG A 64 20.56 -3.98 -3.11
N LEU A 65 19.64 -3.12 -3.55
CA LEU A 65 18.20 -3.46 -3.61
C LEU A 65 17.88 -4.44 -4.74
N VAL A 66 18.60 -4.36 -5.86
CA VAL A 66 18.43 -5.28 -7.01
C VAL A 66 19.20 -6.59 -6.81
N GLU A 67 20.28 -6.59 -6.02
CA GLU A 67 21.17 -7.74 -5.88
C GLU A 67 20.45 -9.06 -5.59
N PRO A 68 19.45 -9.14 -4.67
CA PRO A 68 18.73 -10.38 -4.43
C PRO A 68 18.09 -10.98 -5.69
N PHE A 69 17.63 -10.16 -6.64
CA PHE A 69 16.96 -10.62 -7.86
C PHE A 69 17.91 -11.27 -8.87
N ARG A 70 19.22 -11.01 -8.75
CA ARG A 70 20.25 -11.64 -9.57
C ARG A 70 20.50 -13.09 -9.14
N HIS A 71 20.08 -13.44 -7.92
CA HIS A 71 20.25 -14.75 -7.31
C HIS A 71 18.88 -15.44 -7.16
N ARG A 72 18.84 -16.76 -7.37
CA ARG A 72 17.59 -17.55 -7.33
C ARG A 72 17.70 -18.69 -6.32
N ASP A 73 18.16 -18.35 -5.13
CA ASP A 73 18.50 -19.28 -4.06
C ASP A 73 17.67 -19.09 -2.77
N GLU A 74 16.80 -18.07 -2.73
CA GLU A 74 15.92 -17.80 -1.59
C GLU A 74 14.81 -18.87 -1.46
N ALA A 75 14.37 -19.11 -0.23
CA ALA A 75 13.34 -20.09 0.08
C ALA A 75 12.37 -19.66 1.19
N ARG A 76 12.65 -18.58 1.91
CA ARG A 76 12.03 -18.27 3.21
C ARG A 76 11.79 -16.79 3.48
N CYS A 77 12.66 -15.89 3.03
CA CYS A 77 12.62 -14.48 3.44
C CYS A 77 11.99 -13.56 2.37
N TRP A 78 11.80 -12.30 2.71
CA TRP A 78 11.05 -11.29 1.94
C TRP A 78 11.96 -10.26 1.25
N GLN A 79 13.20 -10.64 0.91
CA GLN A 79 14.24 -9.69 0.45
C GLN A 79 13.80 -8.80 -0.72
N THR A 80 13.05 -9.37 -1.66
CA THR A 80 12.57 -8.67 -2.87
C THR A 80 11.49 -7.63 -2.61
N GLU A 81 10.87 -7.60 -1.43
CA GLU A 81 9.92 -6.53 -1.08
C GLU A 81 10.61 -5.16 -1.00
N PHE A 82 11.88 -5.14 -0.63
CA PHE A 82 12.58 -3.90 -0.28
C PHE A 82 12.73 -3.00 -1.49
N TRP A 83 13.06 -3.58 -2.67
CA TRP A 83 13.12 -2.82 -3.92
C TRP A 83 11.77 -2.17 -4.22
N GLY A 84 10.66 -2.92 -4.20
CA GLY A 84 9.36 -2.36 -4.57
C GLY A 84 8.81 -1.35 -3.56
N LYS A 85 8.96 -1.60 -2.25
CA LYS A 85 8.58 -0.62 -1.21
C LYS A 85 9.38 0.67 -1.29
N TRP A 86 10.69 0.56 -1.52
CA TRP A 86 11.53 1.73 -1.73
C TRP A 86 11.13 2.46 -3.01
N PHE A 87 10.98 1.74 -4.12
CA PHE A 87 10.74 2.32 -5.44
C PHE A 87 9.41 3.09 -5.50
N THR A 88 8.33 2.49 -4.97
CA THR A 88 7.03 3.17 -4.86
C THR A 88 7.12 4.46 -4.03
N SER A 89 7.91 4.45 -2.94
CA SER A 89 8.17 5.66 -2.13
C SER A 89 9.02 6.69 -2.90
N ALA A 90 10.00 6.24 -3.69
CA ALA A 90 10.86 7.09 -4.50
C ALA A 90 10.10 7.76 -5.65
N VAL A 91 9.15 7.08 -6.28
CA VAL A 91 8.25 7.69 -7.27
C VAL A 91 7.37 8.77 -6.63
N LEU A 92 6.84 8.54 -5.44
CA LEU A 92 6.07 9.57 -4.72
C LEU A 92 6.93 10.81 -4.41
N ALA A 93 8.16 10.60 -3.92
CA ALA A 93 9.11 11.68 -3.65
C ALA A 93 9.49 12.44 -4.93
N TYR A 94 9.75 11.72 -6.02
CA TYR A 94 10.03 12.31 -7.34
C TYR A 94 8.85 13.14 -7.86
N LYS A 95 7.61 12.64 -7.76
CA LYS A 95 6.41 13.39 -8.18
C LYS A 95 6.22 14.67 -7.37
N TYR A 96 6.62 14.67 -6.10
CA TYR A 96 6.53 15.85 -5.23
C TYR A 96 7.60 16.90 -5.55
N GLN A 97 8.86 16.47 -5.76
CA GLN A 97 9.99 17.35 -6.08
C GLN A 97 10.89 16.72 -7.15
N PRO A 98 10.52 16.84 -8.44
CA PRO A 98 11.23 16.16 -9.51
C PRO A 98 12.59 16.80 -9.76
N THR A 99 13.63 15.97 -9.86
CA THR A 99 14.98 16.39 -10.25
C THR A 99 15.54 15.44 -11.31
N PRO A 100 16.47 15.90 -12.19
CA PRO A 100 17.13 15.00 -13.14
C PRO A 100 17.86 13.83 -12.46
N ALA A 101 18.48 14.08 -11.29
CA ALA A 101 19.21 13.06 -10.54
C ALA A 101 18.27 11.98 -9.98
N SER A 102 17.13 12.37 -9.39
CA SER A 102 16.13 11.40 -8.90
C SER A 102 15.52 10.60 -10.05
N LYS A 103 15.23 11.23 -11.19
CA LYS A 103 14.78 10.52 -12.40
C LYS A 103 15.81 9.49 -12.88
N ALA A 104 17.08 9.87 -12.97
CA ALA A 104 18.15 8.97 -13.38
C ALA A 104 18.29 7.75 -12.44
N MET A 105 18.15 7.95 -11.12
CA MET A 105 18.16 6.84 -10.15
C MET A 105 16.96 5.90 -10.33
N LEU A 106 15.76 6.42 -10.61
CA LEU A 106 14.58 5.61 -10.91
C LEU A 106 14.77 4.80 -12.21
N ASP A 107 15.32 5.43 -13.24
CA ASP A 107 15.56 4.81 -14.55
C ASP A 107 16.56 3.66 -14.43
N HIS A 108 17.64 3.90 -13.69
CA HIS A 108 18.64 2.89 -13.36
C HIS A 108 18.02 1.72 -12.60
N ALA A 109 17.24 1.99 -11.54
CA ALA A 109 16.64 0.93 -10.73
C ALA A 109 15.66 0.05 -11.51
N VAL A 110 14.90 0.62 -12.45
CA VAL A 110 14.01 -0.16 -13.32
C VAL A 110 14.80 -0.94 -14.35
N ALA A 111 15.79 -0.33 -15.00
CA ALA A 111 16.61 -1.02 -15.99
C ALA A 111 17.30 -2.26 -15.39
N ASP A 112 17.86 -2.11 -14.19
CA ASP A 112 18.54 -3.18 -13.48
C ASP A 112 17.59 -4.30 -13.02
N LEU A 113 16.38 -3.96 -12.55
CA LEU A 113 15.38 -4.98 -12.21
C LEU A 113 14.88 -5.71 -13.46
N LEU A 114 14.62 -5.00 -14.55
CA LEU A 114 14.16 -5.62 -15.80
C LEU A 114 15.19 -6.59 -16.37
N ALA A 115 16.48 -6.33 -16.16
CA ALA A 115 17.56 -7.24 -16.56
C ALA A 115 17.53 -8.59 -15.82
N THR A 116 16.81 -8.72 -14.70
CA THR A 116 16.71 -9.99 -13.95
C THR A 116 15.47 -10.81 -14.31
N GLN A 117 14.57 -10.28 -15.14
CA GLN A 117 13.34 -10.98 -15.55
C GLN A 117 13.70 -12.21 -16.39
N SER A 118 13.19 -13.40 -16.02
CA SER A 118 13.35 -14.58 -16.89
C SER A 118 12.46 -14.53 -18.12
N ALA A 119 12.78 -15.40 -19.08
CA ALA A 119 12.02 -15.55 -20.32
C ALA A 119 10.52 -15.83 -20.10
N ASP A 120 10.17 -16.53 -19.02
CA ASP A 120 8.80 -16.85 -18.62
C ASP A 120 8.09 -15.71 -17.85
N GLY A 121 8.76 -14.58 -17.64
CA GLY A 121 8.20 -13.40 -16.98
C GLY A 121 8.47 -13.28 -15.49
N TYR A 122 9.05 -14.30 -14.83
CA TYR A 122 9.31 -14.25 -13.39
C TYR A 122 10.33 -13.14 -13.03
N ILE A 123 10.00 -12.37 -11.99
CA ILE A 123 10.87 -11.41 -11.31
C ILE A 123 10.72 -11.68 -9.80
N GLY A 124 11.80 -12.18 -9.22
CA GLY A 124 11.92 -12.52 -7.81
C GLY A 124 13.24 -13.25 -7.58
N ASN A 125 13.46 -13.75 -6.37
CA ASN A 125 14.70 -14.39 -5.98
C ASN A 125 14.53 -15.82 -5.43
N TYR A 126 13.30 -16.35 -5.47
CA TYR A 126 13.03 -17.68 -4.93
C TYR A 126 13.55 -18.77 -5.87
N LYS A 127 14.08 -19.84 -5.28
CA LYS A 127 14.42 -21.05 -6.01
C LYS A 127 13.16 -21.74 -6.54
N ALA A 128 13.29 -22.45 -7.66
CA ALA A 128 12.16 -23.08 -8.35
C ALA A 128 11.28 -23.96 -7.44
N ALA A 129 11.90 -24.70 -6.52
CA ALA A 129 11.20 -25.57 -5.58
C ALA A 129 10.31 -24.82 -4.55
N ASN A 130 10.51 -23.51 -4.38
CA ASN A 130 9.79 -22.69 -3.40
C ASN A 130 8.98 -21.56 -4.01
N LEU A 131 8.80 -21.56 -5.34
CA LEU A 131 7.85 -20.66 -5.97
C LEU A 131 6.46 -20.85 -5.35
N LEU A 132 5.76 -19.72 -5.14
CA LEU A 132 4.47 -19.60 -4.47
C LEU A 132 4.45 -19.84 -2.96
N ASP A 133 5.59 -20.16 -2.34
CA ASP A 133 5.69 -20.34 -0.90
C ASP A 133 6.08 -19.05 -0.18
N GLN A 134 5.88 -19.04 1.14
CA GLN A 134 6.43 -18.03 2.05
C GLN A 134 6.10 -16.58 1.61
N TRP A 135 7.11 -15.84 1.14
CA TRP A 135 6.99 -14.44 0.74
C TRP A 135 7.19 -14.21 -0.77
N ASP A 136 7.22 -15.27 -1.59
CA ASP A 136 7.47 -15.14 -3.04
C ASP A 136 6.41 -14.25 -3.70
N ILE A 137 5.12 -14.58 -3.55
CA ILE A 137 4.01 -13.79 -4.12
C ILE A 137 4.02 -12.35 -3.60
N TRP A 138 4.39 -12.16 -2.33
CA TRP A 138 4.51 -10.84 -1.71
C TRP A 138 5.63 -10.02 -2.36
N GLY A 139 6.80 -10.61 -2.60
CA GLY A 139 7.90 -10.00 -3.33
C GLY A 139 7.49 -9.62 -4.76
N ARG A 140 6.92 -10.57 -5.52
CA ARG A 140 6.42 -10.34 -6.89
C ARG A 140 5.43 -9.17 -6.94
N LYS A 141 4.52 -9.08 -5.97
CA LYS A 141 3.55 -7.99 -5.85
C LYS A 141 4.22 -6.62 -5.73
N TYR A 142 5.19 -6.46 -4.84
CA TYR A 142 5.88 -5.16 -4.69
C TYR A 142 6.69 -4.79 -5.92
N CYS A 143 7.26 -5.77 -6.62
CA CYS A 143 7.91 -5.54 -7.91
C CYS A 143 6.91 -5.03 -8.94
N MET A 144 5.76 -5.68 -9.09
CA MET A 144 4.68 -5.23 -9.99
C MET A 144 4.23 -3.81 -9.66
N LEU A 145 4.00 -3.48 -8.38
CA LEU A 145 3.60 -2.13 -7.97
C LEU A 145 4.65 -1.07 -8.33
N GLY A 146 5.94 -1.36 -8.13
CA GLY A 146 7.02 -0.44 -8.52
C GLY A 146 7.10 -0.24 -10.04
N LEU A 147 6.96 -1.30 -10.83
CA LEU A 147 6.93 -1.23 -12.30
C LEU A 147 5.73 -0.41 -12.81
N LEU A 148 4.55 -0.57 -12.20
CA LEU A 148 3.36 0.22 -12.51
C LEU A 148 3.55 1.70 -12.15
N ASP A 149 4.13 1.99 -10.98
CA ASP A 149 4.44 3.37 -10.57
C ASP A 149 5.41 4.06 -11.55
N TYR A 150 6.39 3.32 -12.08
CA TYR A 150 7.28 3.84 -13.12
C TYR A 150 6.55 4.09 -14.44
N TYR A 151 5.70 3.14 -14.87
CA TYR A 151 4.87 3.34 -16.07
C TYR A 151 3.98 4.58 -15.90
N ASP A 152 3.43 4.83 -14.71
CA ASP A 152 2.57 5.98 -14.50
C ASP A 152 3.26 7.32 -14.78
N ILE A 153 4.54 7.45 -14.43
CA ILE A 153 5.33 8.69 -14.62
C ILE A 153 6.07 8.77 -15.96
N THR A 154 6.30 7.65 -16.66
CA THR A 154 7.09 7.62 -17.90
C THR A 154 6.31 7.20 -19.15
N LYS A 155 5.22 6.45 -18.96
CA LYS A 155 4.51 5.71 -20.00
C LYS A 155 5.39 4.74 -20.80
N ASP A 156 6.48 4.24 -20.19
CA ASP A 156 7.34 3.25 -20.83
C ASP A 156 6.62 1.90 -21.00
N LYS A 157 6.29 1.59 -22.26
CA LYS A 157 5.60 0.35 -22.63
C LYS A 157 6.42 -0.89 -22.31
N LYS A 158 7.76 -0.80 -22.26
CA LYS A 158 8.61 -1.95 -21.91
C LYS A 158 8.41 -2.35 -20.45
N THR A 159 8.40 -1.38 -19.54
CA THR A 159 8.11 -1.62 -18.12
C THR A 159 6.71 -2.20 -17.92
N LEU A 160 5.69 -1.66 -18.60
CA LEU A 160 4.34 -2.20 -18.50
C LEU A 160 4.27 -3.65 -18.99
N ALA A 161 4.90 -3.95 -20.13
CA ALA A 161 4.96 -5.31 -20.65
C ALA A 161 5.65 -6.28 -19.69
N ALA A 162 6.72 -5.84 -19.02
CA ALA A 162 7.39 -6.65 -18.00
C ALA A 162 6.50 -6.92 -16.78
N ALA A 163 5.76 -5.92 -16.31
CA ALA A 163 4.79 -6.08 -15.23
C ALA A 163 3.66 -7.06 -15.61
N SER A 164 3.15 -6.97 -16.85
CA SER A 164 2.17 -7.92 -17.39
C SER A 164 2.72 -9.34 -17.43
N LYS A 165 3.94 -9.54 -17.94
CA LYS A 165 4.59 -10.86 -17.96
C LYS A 165 4.77 -11.45 -16.56
N LEU A 166 5.10 -10.62 -15.58
CA LEU A 166 5.20 -11.05 -14.18
C LEU A 166 3.84 -11.50 -13.61
N ALA A 167 2.77 -10.78 -13.94
CA ALA A 167 1.42 -11.17 -13.57
C ALA A 167 1.00 -12.49 -14.24
N ASP A 168 1.24 -12.61 -15.56
CA ASP A 168 0.94 -13.83 -16.32
C ASP A 168 1.71 -15.03 -15.78
N ASN A 169 3.00 -14.85 -15.46
CA ASN A 169 3.84 -15.87 -14.82
C ASN A 169 3.24 -16.36 -13.50
N LEU A 170 2.84 -15.43 -12.61
CA LEU A 170 2.21 -15.79 -11.34
C LEU A 170 0.88 -16.54 -11.52
N LEU A 171 0.04 -16.10 -12.46
CA LEU A 171 -1.23 -16.76 -12.76
C LEU A 171 -1.01 -18.17 -13.33
N ASN A 172 -0.02 -18.34 -14.20
CA ASN A 172 0.36 -19.63 -14.77
C ASN A 172 0.91 -20.58 -13.69
N ASP A 173 1.77 -20.10 -12.79
CA ASP A 173 2.28 -20.88 -11.65
C ASP A 173 1.14 -21.39 -10.76
N LEU A 174 0.16 -20.52 -10.45
CA LEU A 174 -1.01 -20.88 -9.65
C LEU A 174 -1.90 -21.90 -10.38
N ALA A 175 -2.18 -21.68 -11.66
CA ALA A 175 -3.01 -22.56 -12.47
C ALA A 175 -2.38 -23.96 -12.62
N ALA A 176 -1.06 -24.04 -12.85
CA ALA A 176 -0.32 -25.29 -12.99
C ALA A 176 -0.37 -26.16 -11.72
N ARG A 177 -0.53 -25.55 -10.54
CA ARG A 177 -0.64 -26.26 -9.27
C ARG A 177 -2.09 -26.44 -8.77
N GLY A 178 -3.07 -25.92 -9.50
CA GLY A 178 -4.48 -25.91 -9.04
C GLY A 178 -4.68 -25.07 -7.78
N ASP A 179 -3.84 -24.06 -7.58
CA ASP A 179 -3.77 -23.28 -6.35
C ASP A 179 -4.59 -21.99 -6.43
N THR A 180 -5.16 -21.57 -5.30
CA THR A 180 -5.83 -20.26 -5.18
C THR A 180 -4.90 -19.28 -4.46
N ILE A 181 -4.76 -18.05 -4.97
CA ILE A 181 -3.86 -17.06 -4.35
C ILE A 181 -4.12 -16.82 -2.85
N VAL A 182 -5.39 -16.90 -2.40
CA VAL A 182 -5.77 -16.69 -1.00
C VAL A 182 -5.34 -17.85 -0.07
N THR A 183 -4.92 -18.98 -0.61
CA THR A 183 -4.39 -20.10 0.18
C THR A 183 -2.87 -20.09 0.26
N LYS A 184 -2.21 -19.08 -0.34
CA LYS A 184 -0.74 -19.03 -0.48
C LYS A 184 -0.04 -18.03 0.43
N GLY A 185 1.24 -18.28 0.61
CA GLY A 185 2.15 -17.43 1.37
C GLY A 185 1.82 -17.33 2.86
N ASN A 186 2.46 -16.36 3.50
CA ASN A 186 2.36 -16.18 4.94
C ASN A 186 1.04 -15.55 5.41
N HIS A 187 0.75 -15.76 6.69
CA HIS A 187 -0.43 -15.24 7.38
C HIS A 187 -1.77 -15.65 6.75
N ARG A 188 -1.92 -16.95 6.42
CA ARG A 188 -3.17 -17.53 5.88
C ARG A 188 -3.67 -16.78 4.63
N GLY A 189 -2.79 -16.51 3.67
CA GLY A 189 -3.16 -15.84 2.43
C GLY A 189 -3.01 -14.32 2.42
N MET A 190 -2.85 -13.67 3.58
CA MET A 190 -2.82 -12.20 3.61
C MET A 190 -1.60 -11.64 2.86
N ALA A 191 -0.42 -12.28 2.97
CA ALA A 191 0.73 -11.84 2.20
C ALA A 191 0.48 -11.96 0.67
N ALA A 192 -0.14 -13.05 0.22
CA ALA A 192 -0.40 -13.26 -1.19
C ALA A 192 -1.51 -12.35 -1.76
N SER A 193 -2.54 -12.03 -0.97
CA SER A 193 -3.77 -11.40 -1.47
C SER A 193 -3.97 -9.92 -1.07
N TRP A 194 -3.22 -9.40 -0.09
CA TRP A 194 -3.40 -8.04 0.42
C TRP A 194 -2.78 -6.97 -0.48
N HIS A 195 -3.55 -6.48 -1.46
CA HIS A 195 -3.50 -5.13 -2.07
C HIS A 195 -4.52 -4.92 -3.20
N ALA A 196 -5.28 -5.96 -3.59
CA ALA A 196 -6.27 -5.87 -4.67
C ALA A 196 -7.39 -4.83 -4.41
N ALA A 197 -7.50 -4.28 -3.21
CA ALA A 197 -8.53 -3.31 -2.82
C ALA A 197 -8.05 -1.84 -2.72
N ALA A 198 -6.75 -1.55 -2.85
CA ALA A 198 -6.19 -0.25 -2.41
C ALA A 198 -5.89 0.78 -3.53
N ARG A 199 -6.03 0.40 -4.81
CA ARG A 199 -5.89 1.34 -5.94
C ARG A 199 -7.18 1.33 -6.76
N ARG A 200 -8.16 2.08 -6.29
CA ARG A 200 -9.35 2.53 -7.04
C ARG A 200 -9.26 4.04 -7.22
#